data_AF-A0A8J3EWN3-F1
#
_entry.id   AF-A0A8J3EWN3-F1
#
_cell.length_a   1.000
_cell.length_b   1.000
_cell.length_c   1.000
_cell.angle_alpha   90.00
_cell.angle_beta   90.00
_cell.angle_gamma   90.00
#
_symmetry.space_group_name_H-M   'P 1'
#
loop_
_entity.id
_entity.type
_entity.pdbx_description
1 polymer ?
#
loop_
_entity_poly.entity_id
_entity_poly.type
_entity_poly.pdbx_seq_one_letter_code
_entity_poly.pdbx_strand_id
1 'polypeptide(L)'
;MKFMMVVKASKDSEAGTMPSEQMDLMFAAMKKYNEELKKAGVLVSVGGLHPSSNGIRITYPVPGEPPTITEGPFPEVNELIAGYCS
;
A
#
# COMPACT_ATOMS: atom_id res chain seq x y z
N MET A 1 -12.15 -3.38 19.40
CA MET A 1 -12.24 -4.12 18.12
C MET A 1 -11.31 -3.42 17.13
N LYS A 2 -10.50 -4.15 16.36
CA LYS A 2 -9.54 -3.57 15.41
C LYS A 2 -10.08 -3.71 13.99
N PHE A 3 -9.79 -2.73 13.13
CA PHE A 3 -10.17 -2.75 11.73
C PHE A 3 -8.92 -2.55 10.88
N MET A 4 -8.98 -3.00 9.63
CA MET A 4 -7.95 -2.69 8.64
C MET A 4 -8.65 -2.10 7.42
N MET A 5 -8.32 -0.85 7.12
CA MET A 5 -8.69 -0.18 5.89
C MET A 5 -7.59 -0.39 4.87
N VAL A 6 -7.97 -0.84 3.68
CA VAL A 6 -7.04 -1.12 2.58
C VAL A 6 -7.33 -0.17 1.44
N VAL A 7 -6.30 0.53 0.97
CA VAL A 7 -6.36 1.38 -0.21
C VAL A 7 -5.89 0.56 -1.40
N LYS A 8 -6.78 0.37 -2.38
CA LYS A 8 -6.47 -0.36 -3.61
C LYS A 8 -5.57 0.46 -4.52
N ALA A 9 -4.67 -0.22 -5.22
CA ALA A 9 -3.85 0.43 -6.23
C ALA A 9 -4.69 0.83 -7.45
N SER A 10 -4.23 1.88 -8.13
CA SER A 10 -4.74 2.35 -9.41
C SER A 10 -3.62 2.35 -10.44
N LYS A 11 -3.96 2.57 -11.71
CA LYS A 11 -2.96 2.72 -12.76
C LYS A 11 -1.97 3.86 -12.44
N ASP A 12 -2.46 4.95 -11.86
CA ASP A 12 -1.64 6.11 -11.53
C ASP A 12 -0.70 5.85 -10.35
N SER A 13 -1.16 5.11 -9.34
CA SER A 13 -0.29 4.73 -8.21
C SER A 13 0.80 3.75 -8.64
N GLU A 14 0.48 2.80 -9.53
CA GLU A 14 1.47 1.84 -10.07
C GLU A 14 2.44 2.49 -11.06
N ALA A 15 2.00 3.51 -11.81
CA ALA A 15 2.86 4.27 -12.71
C ALA A 15 3.79 5.24 -11.96
N GLY A 16 3.45 5.61 -10.72
CA GLY A 16 4.19 6.62 -9.95
C GLY A 16 4.05 8.04 -10.51
N THR A 17 3.06 8.29 -11.37
CA THR A 17 2.91 9.53 -12.16
C THR A 17 1.85 10.48 -11.60
N MET A 18 1.78 10.66 -10.27
CA MET A 18 0.89 11.68 -9.70
C MET A 18 1.53 13.08 -9.75
N PRO A 19 0.78 14.16 -10.07
CA PRO A 19 1.29 15.53 -10.06
C PRO A 19 1.84 15.92 -8.67
N SER A 20 3.08 16.44 -8.63
CA SER A 20 3.83 16.66 -7.38
C SER A 20 3.13 17.58 -6.38
N GLU A 21 2.55 18.69 -6.84
CA GLU A 21 1.92 19.67 -5.93
C GLU A 21 0.66 19.13 -5.25
N GLN A 22 -0.17 18.37 -5.98
CA GLN A 22 -1.37 17.75 -5.42
C GLN A 22 -1.00 16.63 -4.44
N MET A 23 0.07 15.89 -4.72
CA MET A 23 0.61 14.87 -3.82
C MET A 23 1.10 15.46 -2.51
N ASP A 24 1.85 16.56 -2.56
CA ASP A 24 2.38 17.21 -1.35
C ASP A 24 1.24 17.73 -0.45
N LEU A 25 0.21 18.34 -1.05
CA LEU A 25 -0.97 18.79 -0.32
C LEU A 25 -1.74 17.62 0.29
N MET A 26 -1.91 16.52 -0.46
CA MET A 26 -2.60 15.33 0.02
C MET A 26 -1.82 14.67 1.17
N PHE A 27 -0.50 14.54 1.06
CA PHE A 27 0.34 13.98 2.13
C PHE A 27 0.34 14.85 3.38
N ALA A 28 0.33 16.19 3.24
CA ALA A 28 0.21 17.09 4.37
C ALA A 28 -1.13 16.91 5.11
N ALA A 29 -2.23 16.80 4.37
CA ALA A 29 -3.56 16.55 4.94
C ALA A 29 -3.63 15.17 5.62
N MET A 30 -3.13 14.12 4.95
CA MET A 30 -3.05 12.76 5.52
C MET A 30 -2.22 12.72 6.79
N LYS A 31 -1.06 13.40 6.81
CA LYS A 31 -0.20 13.49 7.99
C LYS A 31 -0.93 14.14 9.16
N LYS A 32 -1.63 15.26 8.91
CA LYS A 32 -2.42 15.94 9.94
C LYS A 32 -3.52 15.03 10.51
N TYR A 33 -4.27 14.37 9.63
CA TYR A 33 -5.34 13.44 10.03
C TYR A 33 -4.79 12.25 10.85
N ASN A 34 -3.69 11.65 10.41
CA ASN A 34 -3.04 10.55 11.13
C ASN A 34 -2.53 10.98 12.52
N GLU A 35 -2.01 12.20 12.67
CA GLU A 35 -1.62 12.74 13.98
C GLU A 35 -2.82 12.95 14.91
N GLU A 36 -3.97 13.37 14.37
CA GLU A 36 -5.22 13.47 15.15
C GLU A 36 -5.71 12.09 15.61
N LEU A 37 -5.69 11.08 14.72
CA LEU A 37 -6.05 9.70 15.08
C LEU A 37 -5.09 9.08 16.10
N LYS A 38 -3.79 9.38 15.98
CA LYS A 38 -2.77 8.95 16.94
C LYS A 38 -3.00 9.58 18.31
N LYS A 39 -3.28 10.89 18.37
CA LYS A 39 -3.62 11.59 19.63
C LYS A 39 -4.89 11.03 20.27
N ALA A 40 -5.87 10.65 19.46
CA ALA A 40 -7.09 10.00 19.93
C ALA A 40 -6.86 8.54 20.38
N GLY A 41 -5.67 7.97 20.17
CA GLY A 41 -5.32 6.61 20.56
C GLY A 41 -5.99 5.52 19.70
N VAL A 42 -6.51 5.88 18.52
CA VAL A 42 -7.23 4.96 17.63
C VAL A 42 -6.40 4.48 16.44
N LEU A 43 -5.28 5.13 16.15
CA LEU A 43 -4.35 4.71 15.09
C LEU A 43 -3.36 3.67 15.63
N VAL A 44 -3.43 2.45 15.11
CA VAL A 44 -2.47 1.38 15.38
C VAL A 44 -1.30 1.43 14.39
N SER A 45 -1.58 1.55 13.09
CA SER A 45 -0.55 1.60 12.04
C SER A 45 -1.09 2.18 10.75
N VAL A 46 -0.22 2.83 9.97
CA VAL A 46 -0.54 3.37 8.64
C VAL A 46 0.69 3.34 7.77
N GLY A 47 0.53 3.01 6.48
CA GLY A 47 1.63 3.00 5.54
C GLY A 47 1.15 3.04 4.09
N GLY A 48 1.85 3.84 3.28
CA GLY A 48 1.81 3.72 1.82
C GLY A 48 2.78 2.64 1.37
N LEU A 49 2.42 1.90 0.32
CA LEU A 49 3.24 0.86 -0.29
C LEU A 49 3.80 1.35 -1.63
N HIS A 50 4.98 0.85 -1.99
CA HIS A 50 5.57 1.12 -3.30
C HIS A 50 4.79 0.41 -4.42
N PRO A 51 4.90 0.91 -5.67
CA PRO A 51 4.37 0.21 -6.84
C PRO A 51 4.84 -1.24 -6.92
N SER A 52 4.06 -2.11 -7.55
CA SER A 52 4.42 -3.53 -7.70
C SER A 52 5.68 -3.77 -8.52
N SER A 53 6.14 -2.80 -9.32
CA SER A 53 7.45 -2.86 -9.99
C SER A 53 8.62 -2.99 -9.00
N ASN A 54 8.43 -2.57 -7.74
CA ASN A 54 9.41 -2.76 -6.66
C ASN A 54 9.06 -3.98 -5.78
N GLY A 55 8.03 -4.74 -6.14
CA GLY A 55 7.48 -5.84 -5.36
C GLY A 55 7.99 -7.20 -5.81
N ILE A 56 8.01 -8.14 -4.86
CA ILE A 56 8.29 -9.56 -5.09
C ILE A 56 7.15 -10.38 -4.49
N ARG A 57 6.60 -11.31 -5.27
CA ARG A 57 5.59 -12.27 -4.84
C ARG A 57 6.27 -13.64 -4.65
N ILE A 58 6.10 -14.20 -3.47
CA ILE A 58 6.65 -15.51 -3.11
C ILE A 58 5.46 -16.45 -2.89
N THR A 59 5.39 -17.53 -3.67
CA THR A 59 4.33 -18.54 -3.54
C THR A 59 4.93 -19.91 -3.22
N TYR A 60 4.21 -20.69 -2.41
CA TYR A 60 4.56 -22.06 -2.04
C TYR A 60 3.47 -23.01 -2.57
N PRO A 61 3.51 -23.36 -3.87
CA PRO A 61 2.47 -24.19 -4.47
C PRO A 61 2.48 -25.62 -3.93
N VAL A 62 3.65 -26.13 -3.53
CA VAL A 62 3.82 -27.47 -2.96
C VAL A 62 4.47 -27.37 -1.57
N PRO A 63 3.85 -27.93 -0.50
CA PRO A 63 4.45 -27.93 0.82
C PRO A 63 5.80 -28.67 0.84
N GLY A 64 6.84 -27.98 1.33
CA GLY A 64 8.19 -28.56 1.46
C GLY A 64 9.10 -28.38 0.24
N GLU A 65 8.60 -27.84 -0.88
CA GLU A 65 9.42 -27.48 -2.03
C GLU A 65 9.90 -26.01 -1.96
N PRO A 66 10.96 -25.64 -2.72
CA PRO A 66 11.39 -24.25 -2.81
C PRO A 66 10.25 -23.33 -3.29
N PRO A 67 10.20 -22.08 -2.81
CA PRO A 67 9.19 -21.14 -3.25
C PRO A 67 9.38 -20.77 -4.72
N THR A 68 8.28 -20.47 -5.39
CA THR A 68 8.31 -19.73 -6.65
C THR A 68 8.37 -18.24 -6.35
N ILE A 69 9.35 -17.56 -6.95
CA ILE A 69 9.55 -16.12 -6.80
C ILE A 69 9.13 -15.44 -8.11
N THR A 70 8.30 -14.42 -8.02
CA THR A 70 7.83 -13.63 -9.16
C THR A 70 8.07 -12.15 -8.86
N GLU A 71 8.91 -11.52 -9.65
CA GLU A 71 9.13 -10.07 -9.62
C GLU A 71 7.97 -9.36 -10.33
N GLY A 72 7.61 -8.17 -9.85
CA GLY A 72 6.61 -7.36 -10.53
C GLY A 72 7.15 -6.71 -11.81
N PRO A 73 6.35 -5.86 -12.49
CA PRO A 73 5.02 -5.41 -12.07
C PRO A 73 3.96 -6.51 -12.21
N PHE A 74 2.96 -6.50 -11.32
CA PHE A 74 1.85 -7.46 -11.38
C PHE A 74 0.70 -6.93 -12.25
N PRO A 75 0.10 -7.77 -13.12
CA PRO A 75 -0.90 -7.30 -14.08
C PRO A 75 -2.26 -6.95 -13.44
N GLU A 76 -2.62 -7.53 -12.29
CA GLU A 76 -3.92 -7.34 -11.63
C GLU A 76 -3.99 -6.08 -10.75
N VAL A 77 -3.77 -4.90 -11.33
CA VAL A 77 -3.65 -3.61 -10.59
C VAL A 77 -4.74 -3.37 -9.54
N ASN A 78 -6.02 -3.67 -9.85
CA ASN A 78 -7.14 -3.45 -8.93
C ASN A 78 -7.14 -4.39 -7.72
N GLU A 79 -6.36 -5.47 -7.76
CA GLU A 79 -6.22 -6.41 -6.66
C GLU A 79 -5.09 -6.00 -5.71
N LEU A 80 -4.13 -5.20 -6.21
CA LEU A 80 -2.99 -4.72 -5.46
C LEU A 80 -3.38 -3.68 -4.40
N ILE A 81 -2.48 -3.51 -3.44
CA ILE A 81 -2.66 -2.63 -2.29
C ILE A 81 -1.64 -1.49 -2.41
N ALA A 82 -2.13 -0.26 -2.45
CA ALA A 82 -1.30 0.95 -2.42
C ALA A 82 -1.07 1.47 -1.00
N GLY A 83 -1.86 1.01 -0.02
CA GLY A 83 -1.67 1.40 1.38
C GLY A 83 -2.66 0.75 2.33
N TYR A 84 -2.39 0.90 3.63
CA TYR A 84 -3.23 0.38 4.70
C TYR A 84 -3.29 1.34 5.89
N CYS A 85 -4.34 1.21 6.69
CA CYS A 85 -4.52 1.91 7.95
C CYS A 85 -5.29 1.01 8.93
N SER A 86 -4.84 0.91 10.18
CA SER A 86 -5.41 0.06 11.24
C SER A 86 -5.37 0.73 12.59
#